data_AF-A0A5C6W8H1-F1
#
_entry.id   AF-A0A5C6W8H1-F1
#
_cell.length_a   1.000
_cell.length_b   1.000
_cell.length_c   1.000
_cell.angle_alpha   90.00
_cell.angle_beta   90.00
_cell.angle_gamma   90.00
#
_symmetry.space_group_name_H-M   'P 1'
#
loop_
_entity.id
_entity.type
_entity.pdbx_description
1 polymer ?
#
loop_
_entity_poly.entity_id
_entity_poly.type
_entity_poly.pdbx_seq_one_letter_code
_entity_poly.pdbx_strand_id
1 'polypeptide(L)'
;MKFRMLLFFSFVVLLSLTTGCTNGIGDEKQNIVVQKRVSDGNEYENFKIITENDKVEKIKKILKKADWEDAKLNMDRPADYQFIFQFKDSKIEAKAVGYEIWINPNIDKVEIVEASNKYALLNEENSAVLFEVLTGEKLSRVE
;
A
#
# COMPACT_ATOMS: atom_id res chain seq x y z
N MET A 1 58.98 -11.83 -23.93
CA MET A 1 58.55 -11.51 -22.53
C MET A 1 57.53 -10.36 -22.53
N LYS A 2 56.31 -10.53 -23.09
CA LYS A 2 55.26 -9.47 -23.08
C LYS A 2 53.81 -9.97 -23.05
N PHE A 3 53.57 -11.28 -22.89
CA PHE A 3 52.21 -11.85 -22.93
C PHE A 3 51.70 -12.34 -21.56
N ARG A 4 52.51 -12.21 -20.50
CA ARG A 4 52.22 -12.76 -19.17
C ARG A 4 51.54 -11.78 -18.20
N MET A 5 51.32 -10.53 -18.62
CA MET A 5 50.82 -9.44 -17.76
C MET A 5 49.45 -8.89 -18.19
N LEU A 6 48.77 -9.52 -19.16
CA LEU A 6 47.39 -9.14 -19.53
C LEU A 6 46.33 -10.09 -18.97
N LEU A 7 46.72 -11.27 -18.48
CA LEU A 7 45.76 -12.22 -17.87
C LEU A 7 45.39 -11.87 -16.42
N PHE A 8 46.21 -11.07 -15.73
CA PHE A 8 45.92 -10.68 -14.34
C PHE A 8 44.96 -9.49 -14.22
N PHE A 9 44.79 -8.68 -15.28
CA PHE A 9 43.85 -7.56 -15.26
C PHE A 9 42.42 -7.95 -15.68
N SER A 10 42.25 -9.11 -16.32
CA SER A 10 40.94 -9.62 -16.74
C SER A 10 40.19 -10.36 -15.61
N PHE A 11 40.92 -10.93 -14.63
CA PHE A 11 40.29 -11.75 -13.58
C PHE A 11 39.74 -10.94 -12.38
N VAL A 12 40.13 -9.67 -12.24
CA VAL A 12 39.68 -8.82 -11.10
C VAL A 12 38.32 -8.18 -11.36
N VAL A 13 37.91 -8.00 -12.62
CA VAL A 13 36.62 -7.37 -12.96
C VAL A 13 35.43 -8.31 -12.74
N LEU A 14 35.66 -9.64 -12.71
CA LEU A 14 34.60 -10.64 -12.57
C LEU A 14 34.17 -10.92 -11.12
N LEU A 15 34.86 -10.36 -10.11
CA LEU A 15 34.55 -10.57 -8.69
C LEU A 15 33.62 -9.50 -8.10
N SER A 16 33.18 -8.53 -8.90
CA SER A 16 32.17 -7.54 -8.52
C SER A 16 30.73 -8.04 -8.73
N LEU A 17 30.49 -9.34 -8.59
CA LEU A 17 29.16 -9.83 -8.24
C LEU A 17 28.95 -9.51 -6.76
N THR A 18 28.70 -8.23 -6.47
CA THR A 18 28.09 -7.83 -5.22
C THR A 18 26.82 -8.67 -5.12
N THR A 19 26.83 -9.62 -4.19
CA THR A 19 25.61 -10.22 -3.68
C THR A 19 24.78 -9.07 -3.12
N GLY A 20 23.96 -8.48 -3.98
CA GLY A 20 22.83 -7.68 -3.55
C GLY A 20 22.01 -8.64 -2.71
N CYS A 21 22.17 -8.57 -1.39
CA CYS A 21 21.24 -9.19 -0.48
C CYS A 21 19.90 -8.57 -0.84
N THR A 22 19.09 -9.31 -1.60
CA THR A 22 17.67 -9.06 -1.71
C THR A 22 17.10 -9.47 -0.35
N ASN A 23 17.38 -8.66 0.67
CA ASN A 23 16.64 -8.72 1.91
C ASN A 23 15.24 -8.32 1.49
N GLY A 24 14.40 -9.33 1.28
CA GLY A 24 13.02 -9.21 0.91
C GLY A 24 12.25 -8.54 2.03
N ILE A 25 12.38 -7.20 2.12
CA ILE A 25 11.45 -6.34 2.85
C ILE A 25 10.01 -6.52 2.30
N GLY A 26 9.84 -7.23 1.17
CA GLY A 26 8.57 -7.53 0.53
C GLY A 26 7.88 -8.84 0.90
N ASP A 27 8.52 -9.78 1.62
CA ASP A 27 7.94 -11.13 1.85
C ASP A 27 7.42 -11.36 3.27
N GLU A 28 7.65 -10.40 4.17
CA GLU A 28 7.18 -10.51 5.54
C GLU A 28 5.68 -10.25 5.62
N LYS A 29 4.97 -11.16 6.31
CA LYS A 29 3.52 -11.11 6.38
C LYS A 29 3.08 -9.87 7.16
N GLN A 30 2.11 -9.16 6.61
CA GLN A 30 1.51 -7.97 7.20
C GLN A 30 0.03 -8.20 7.48
N ASN A 31 -0.49 -7.48 8.47
CA ASN A 31 -1.91 -7.23 8.66
C ASN A 31 -2.28 -5.88 8.04
N ILE A 32 -3.57 -5.68 7.78
CA ILE A 32 -4.12 -4.34 7.55
C ILE A 32 -4.88 -3.92 8.80
N VAL A 33 -4.51 -2.79 9.39
CA VAL A 33 -5.26 -2.17 10.49
C VAL A 33 -6.11 -1.07 9.89
N VAL A 34 -7.43 -1.16 10.08
CA VAL A 34 -8.43 -0.24 9.54
C VAL A 34 -9.01 0.59 10.67
N GLN A 35 -9.08 1.89 10.46
CA GLN A 35 -9.76 2.84 11.33
C GLN A 35 -10.92 3.50 10.60
N LYS A 36 -12.01 3.74 11.32
CA LYS A 36 -13.24 4.35 10.78
C LYS A 36 -13.46 5.71 11.44
N ARG A 37 -13.90 6.69 10.66
CA ARG A 37 -14.26 8.01 11.18
C ARG A 37 -15.52 7.93 12.03
N VAL A 38 -15.50 8.57 13.21
CA VAL A 38 -16.60 8.51 14.20
C VAL A 38 -17.30 9.84 14.45
N SER A 39 -16.74 10.95 13.98
CA SER A 39 -17.32 12.28 14.10
C SER A 39 -17.14 13.10 12.82
N ASP A 40 -17.65 14.32 12.80
CA ASP A 40 -17.49 15.23 11.66
C ASP A 40 -16.06 15.78 11.54
N GLY A 41 -15.20 15.53 12.54
CA GLY A 41 -13.78 15.91 12.56
C GLY A 41 -12.84 14.81 12.08
N ASN A 42 -11.55 14.96 12.39
CA ASN A 42 -10.49 13.99 12.06
C ASN A 42 -10.31 12.91 13.16
N GLU A 43 -11.40 12.49 13.79
CA GLU A 43 -11.37 11.47 14.84
C GLU A 43 -11.69 10.09 14.25
N TYR A 44 -10.80 9.14 14.51
CA TYR A 44 -10.89 7.78 13.99
C TYR A 44 -10.73 6.77 15.13
N GLU A 45 -11.50 5.69 15.07
CA GLU A 45 -11.39 4.56 15.98
C GLU A 45 -10.94 3.29 15.26
N ASN A 46 -10.29 2.38 15.99
CA ASN A 46 -9.95 1.07 15.45
C ASN A 46 -11.23 0.31 15.08
N PHE A 47 -11.36 0.00 13.80
CA PHE A 47 -12.55 -0.64 13.26
C PHE A 47 -12.33 -2.15 13.04
N LYS A 48 -11.21 -2.52 12.39
CA LYS A 48 -10.95 -3.91 12.00
C LYS A 48 -9.46 -4.18 11.83
N ILE A 49 -9.05 -5.42 12.10
CA ILE A 49 -7.72 -5.93 11.73
C ILE A 49 -7.92 -7.10 10.75
N ILE A 50 -7.36 -6.98 9.56
CA ILE A 50 -7.40 -8.01 8.52
C ILE A 50 -6.10 -8.78 8.57
N THR A 51 -6.20 -10.09 8.80
CA THR A 51 -5.04 -10.97 9.02
C THR A 51 -4.90 -12.03 7.92
N GLU A 52 -5.92 -12.19 7.09
CA GLU A 52 -5.97 -13.14 5.99
C GLU A 52 -5.07 -12.67 4.85
N ASN A 53 -4.01 -13.43 4.58
CA ASN A 53 -2.97 -13.01 3.64
C ASN A 53 -3.52 -12.79 2.21
N ASP A 54 -4.52 -13.56 1.78
CA ASP A 54 -5.12 -13.41 0.45
C ASP A 54 -5.83 -12.04 0.31
N LYS A 55 -6.51 -11.58 1.36
CA LYS A 55 -7.12 -10.24 1.42
C LYS A 55 -6.05 -9.15 1.44
N VAL A 56 -5.00 -9.31 2.25
CA VAL A 56 -3.88 -8.36 2.31
C VAL A 56 -3.21 -8.21 0.94
N GLU A 57 -2.91 -9.32 0.27
CA GLU A 57 -2.28 -9.31 -1.06
C GLU A 57 -3.20 -8.76 -2.16
N LYS A 58 -4.53 -8.92 -2.04
CA LYS A 58 -5.49 -8.26 -2.94
C LYS A 58 -5.38 -6.74 -2.84
N ILE A 59 -5.37 -6.19 -1.63
CA ILE A 59 -5.26 -4.73 -1.42
C ILE A 59 -3.92 -4.22 -1.94
N LYS A 60 -2.80 -4.90 -1.64
CA LYS A 60 -1.49 -4.53 -2.20
C LYS A 60 -1.49 -4.49 -3.73
N LYS A 61 -2.15 -5.46 -4.39
CA LYS A 61 -2.28 -5.49 -5.85
C LYS A 61 -3.10 -4.32 -6.39
N ILE A 62 -4.17 -3.93 -5.71
CA ILE A 62 -4.98 -2.76 -6.07
C ILE A 62 -4.12 -1.50 -5.99
N LEU A 63 -3.45 -1.26 -4.85
CA LEU A 63 -2.61 -0.09 -4.65
C LEU A 63 -1.44 -0.02 -5.64
N LYS A 64 -0.81 -1.16 -5.95
CA LYS A 64 0.27 -1.24 -6.94
C LYS A 64 -0.19 -0.91 -8.37
N LYS A 65 -1.45 -1.18 -8.70
CA LYS A 65 -2.04 -0.95 -10.03
C LYS A 65 -2.80 0.37 -10.14
N ALA A 66 -3.03 1.07 -9.03
CA ALA A 66 -3.72 2.34 -9.02
C ALA A 66 -2.93 3.37 -9.85
N ASP A 67 -3.67 4.19 -10.59
CA ASP A 67 -3.10 5.27 -11.38
C ASP A 67 -2.93 6.48 -10.46
N TRP A 68 -1.71 6.63 -9.95
CA TRP A 68 -1.40 7.63 -8.93
C TRP A 68 -1.01 8.95 -9.57
N GLU A 69 -1.66 10.01 -9.11
CA GLU A 69 -1.38 11.40 -9.48
C GLU A 69 -0.87 12.18 -8.26
N ASP A 70 -0.03 13.20 -8.48
CA ASP A 70 0.39 14.09 -7.41
C ASP A 70 -0.82 14.91 -6.93
N ALA A 71 -1.19 14.76 -5.66
CA ALA A 71 -2.34 15.45 -5.10
C ALA A 71 -1.97 16.87 -4.65
N LYS A 72 -2.61 17.88 -5.24
CA LYS A 72 -2.83 19.20 -4.61
C LYS A 72 -4.28 19.31 -4.12
N LEU A 73 -4.77 18.27 -3.45
CA LEU A 73 -6.17 18.16 -3.10
C LEU A 73 -6.40 18.68 -1.68
N ASN A 74 -7.21 19.74 -1.57
CA ASN A 74 -7.98 19.98 -0.36
C ASN A 74 -9.26 19.14 -0.51
N MET A 75 -9.32 17.99 0.16
CA MET A 75 -10.55 17.22 0.22
C MET A 75 -11.60 18.00 1.00
N ASP A 76 -12.83 18.06 0.51
CA ASP A 76 -13.91 18.87 1.10
C ASP A 76 -14.31 18.42 2.52
N ARG A 77 -13.98 17.17 2.87
CA ARG A 77 -14.23 16.56 4.17
C ARG A 77 -13.12 15.56 4.54
N PRO A 78 -12.99 15.19 5.82
CA PRO A 78 -12.11 14.11 6.24
C PRO A 78 -12.44 12.77 5.56
N ALA A 79 -11.46 11.87 5.50
CA ALA A 79 -11.64 10.51 4.99
C ALA A 79 -12.67 9.72 5.79
N ASP A 80 -13.35 8.76 5.15
CA ASP A 80 -14.28 7.85 5.82
C ASP A 80 -13.55 6.77 6.61
N TYR A 81 -12.45 6.30 6.05
CA TYR A 81 -11.58 5.27 6.62
C TYR A 81 -10.12 5.62 6.42
N GLN A 82 -9.28 5.09 7.31
CA GLN A 82 -7.83 5.10 7.15
C GLN A 82 -7.30 3.68 7.38
N PHE A 83 -6.21 3.31 6.72
CA PHE A 83 -5.56 2.04 7.01
C PHE A 83 -4.04 2.08 6.85
N ILE A 84 -3.38 1.15 7.53
CA ILE A 84 -1.94 0.91 7.44
C ILE A 84 -1.66 -0.58 7.24
N PHE A 85 -0.52 -0.88 6.61
CA PHE A 85 0.07 -2.21 6.67
C PHE A 85 0.98 -2.31 7.90
N GLN A 86 0.71 -3.28 8.76
CA GLN A 86 1.50 -3.54 9.97
C GLN A 86 2.15 -4.92 9.87
N PHE A 87 3.46 -5.02 10.08
CA PHE A 87 4.14 -6.31 10.12
C PHE A 87 3.59 -7.19 11.25
N LYS A 88 3.40 -8.48 10.96
CA LYS A 88 2.95 -9.46 11.97
C LYS A 88 4.02 -9.74 13.01
N ASP A 89 5.30 -9.65 12.63
CA ASP A 89 6.40 -9.73 13.57
C ASP A 89 6.58 -8.37 14.25
N SER A 90 6.33 -8.34 15.56
CA SER A 90 6.43 -7.14 16.38
C SER A 90 7.85 -6.60 16.53
N LYS A 91 8.87 -7.38 16.14
CA LYS A 91 10.27 -6.95 16.15
C LYS A 91 10.63 -6.06 14.96
N ILE A 92 9.73 -5.94 13.99
CA ILE A 92 9.96 -5.25 12.73
C ILE A 92 9.38 -3.86 12.83
N GLU A 93 10.23 -2.92 13.20
CA GLU A 93 9.90 -1.50 13.26
C GLU A 93 10.21 -0.85 11.91
N ALA A 94 9.17 -0.59 11.14
CA ALA A 94 9.24 0.14 9.87
C ALA A 94 8.18 1.23 9.84
N LYS A 95 8.47 2.32 9.11
CA LYS A 95 7.49 3.38 8.89
C LYS A 95 6.32 2.81 8.09
N ALA A 96 5.15 2.71 8.72
CA ALA A 96 3.94 2.31 8.04
C ALA A 96 3.48 3.43 7.09
N VAL A 97 3.28 3.09 5.82
CA VAL A 97 2.62 3.98 4.87
C VAL A 97 1.13 3.93 5.16
N GLY A 98 0.55 5.09 5.47
CA GLY A 98 -0.88 5.27 5.70
C GLY A 98 -1.61 5.60 4.41
N TYR A 99 -2.85 5.13 4.34
CA TYR A 99 -3.77 5.39 3.25
C TYR A 99 -5.08 5.93 3.83
N GLU A 100 -5.58 7.00 3.24
CA GLU A 100 -6.86 7.61 3.55
C GLU A 100 -7.84 7.31 2.42
N ILE A 101 -9.11 7.06 2.78
CA ILE A 101 -10.13 6.59 1.85
C ILE A 101 -11.39 7.43 1.95
N TRP A 102 -11.88 7.91 0.81
CA TRP A 102 -13.21 8.48 0.68
C TRP A 102 -14.08 7.55 -0.15
N ILE A 103 -15.24 7.23 0.39
CA ILE A 103 -16.28 6.50 -0.31
C ILE A 103 -17.24 7.52 -0.86
N ASN A 104 -17.39 7.52 -2.17
CA ASN A 104 -18.39 8.34 -2.82
C ASN A 104 -19.60 7.45 -3.17
N PRO A 105 -20.69 7.49 -2.37
CA PRO A 105 -21.85 6.63 -2.58
C PRO A 105 -22.60 6.91 -3.89
N ASN A 106 -22.31 8.04 -4.56
CA ASN A 106 -23.01 8.45 -5.78
C ASN A 106 -22.38 7.85 -7.06
N ILE A 107 -21.09 7.51 -7.03
CA ILE A 107 -20.34 7.09 -8.23
C ILE A 107 -19.72 5.70 -8.11
N ASP A 108 -20.07 4.93 -7.07
CA ASP A 108 -19.59 3.56 -6.82
C ASP A 108 -18.07 3.40 -6.91
N LYS A 109 -17.35 4.49 -6.59
CA LYS A 109 -15.89 4.57 -6.66
C LYS A 109 -15.32 5.03 -5.34
N VAL A 110 -14.11 4.54 -5.10
CA VAL A 110 -13.31 4.85 -3.93
C VAL A 110 -12.14 5.72 -4.35
N GLU A 111 -11.99 6.83 -3.64
CA GLU A 111 -10.85 7.72 -3.74
C GLU A 111 -9.84 7.36 -2.65
N ILE A 112 -8.56 7.28 -2.99
CA ILE A 112 -7.49 6.93 -2.05
C ILE A 112 -6.41 8.00 -2.10
N VAL A 113 -5.97 8.45 -0.93
CA VAL A 113 -4.78 9.28 -0.76
C VAL A 113 -3.74 8.51 0.05
N GLU A 114 -2.54 8.37 -0.50
CA GLU A 114 -1.38 7.87 0.25
C GLU A 114 -0.77 9.01 1.09
N ALA A 115 -0.18 8.69 2.24
CA ALA A 115 0.52 9.64 3.12
C ALA A 115 1.63 10.48 2.43
N SER A 116 2.05 10.10 1.22
CA SER A 116 2.96 10.87 0.36
C SER A 116 2.25 11.98 -0.44
N ASN A 117 0.96 12.23 -0.19
CA ASN A 117 0.06 13.09 -0.97
C ASN A 117 -0.07 12.66 -2.44
N LYS A 118 -0.12 11.34 -2.68
CA LYS A 118 -0.52 10.79 -3.97
C LYS A 118 -1.99 10.40 -3.92
N TYR A 119 -2.71 10.73 -4.98
CA TYR A 119 -4.14 10.46 -5.11
C TYR A 119 -4.39 9.44 -6.21
N ALA A 120 -5.40 8.60 -6.02
CA ALA A 120 -5.94 7.76 -7.07
C ALA A 120 -7.46 7.62 -6.93
N LEU A 121 -8.17 7.71 -8.05
CA LEU A 121 -9.57 7.29 -8.16
C LEU A 121 -9.61 5.85 -8.67
N LEU A 122 -10.08 4.91 -7.84
CA LEU A 122 -10.17 3.52 -8.24
C LEU A 122 -11.30 3.31 -9.26
N ASN A 123 -11.13 2.30 -10.12
CA ASN A 123 -12.23 1.78 -10.93
C ASN A 123 -13.27 1.05 -10.06
N GLU A 124 -14.44 0.76 -10.60
CA GLU A 124 -15.57 0.17 -9.87
C GLU A 124 -15.21 -1.20 -9.24
N GLU A 125 -14.54 -2.09 -10.00
CA GLU A 125 -14.14 -3.41 -9.51
C GLU A 125 -13.20 -3.31 -8.30
N ASN A 126 -12.13 -2.52 -8.42
CA ASN A 126 -11.16 -2.33 -7.34
C ASN A 126 -11.79 -1.59 -6.16
N SER A 127 -12.71 -0.66 -6.41
CA SER A 127 -13.45 0.06 -5.37
C SER A 127 -14.30 -0.89 -4.54
N ALA A 128 -15.09 -1.76 -5.21
CA ALA A 128 -15.92 -2.76 -4.54
C ALA A 128 -15.07 -3.74 -3.73
N VAL A 129 -13.99 -4.27 -4.31
CA VAL A 129 -13.09 -5.22 -3.62
C VAL A 129 -12.41 -4.56 -2.43
N LEU A 130 -11.87 -3.35 -2.58
CA LEU A 130 -11.21 -2.63 -1.51
C LEU A 130 -12.19 -2.35 -0.37
N PHE A 131 -13.36 -1.79 -0.68
CA PHE A 131 -14.39 -1.50 0.31
C PHE A 131 -14.80 -2.77 1.06
N GLU A 132 -15.16 -3.86 0.35
CA GLU A 132 -15.61 -5.10 0.98
C GLU A 132 -14.55 -5.74 1.88
N VAL A 133 -13.28 -5.72 1.48
CA VAL A 133 -12.21 -6.24 2.33
C VAL A 133 -12.07 -5.42 3.61
N LEU A 134 -12.07 -4.08 3.49
CA LEU A 134 -11.86 -3.16 4.60
C LEU A 134 -13.05 -3.12 5.57
N THR A 135 -14.27 -3.06 5.05
CA THR A 135 -15.48 -2.88 5.86
C THR A 135 -16.17 -4.21 6.19
N GLY A 136 -16.07 -5.20 5.29
CA GLY A 136 -16.90 -6.41 5.33
C GLY A 136 -18.28 -6.23 4.69
N GLU A 137 -18.57 -5.05 4.14
CA GLU A 137 -19.85 -4.70 3.52
C GLU A 137 -19.71 -4.59 2.00
N LYS A 138 -20.81 -4.78 1.26
CA LYS A 138 -20.79 -4.52 -0.18
C LYS A 138 -20.91 -3.04 -0.45
N LEU A 139 -20.13 -2.55 -1.40
CA LEU A 139 -20.29 -1.18 -1.89
C LEU A 139 -21.63 -1.13 -2.65
N SER A 140 -22.60 -0.45 -2.07
CA SER A 140 -23.93 -0.27 -2.66
C SER A 140 -24.23 1.21 -2.81
N ARG A 141 -24.76 1.58 -3.97
CA ARG A 141 -25.37 2.89 -4.18
C ARG A 141 -26.51 3.08 -3.18
N VAL A 142 -26.53 4.24 -2.53
CA VAL A 142 -27.74 4.70 -1.82
C VAL A 142 -28.71 5.15 -2.92
N GLU A 143 -29.77 4.38 -3.15
CA GLU A 143 -30.85 4.74 -4.09
C GLU A 143 -31.68 5.93 -3.59
#